data_AF-A0A1L8CQ41-F1
#
_entry.id   AF-A0A1L8CQ41-F1
#
_cell.length_a   1.000
_cell.length_b   1.000
_cell.length_c   1.000
_cell.angle_alpha   90.00
_cell.angle_beta   90.00
_cell.angle_gamma   90.00
#
_symmetry.space_group_name_H-M   'P 1'
#
loop_
_entity.id
_entity.type
_entity.pdbx_description
1 polymer ?
#
loop_
_entity_poly.entity_id
_entity_poly.type
_entity_poly.pdbx_seq_one_letter_code
_entity_poly.pdbx_strand_id
1 'polypeptide(L)' 'MDTRHSHQQARLQLPGATESDSFRMRMIAQLYQIECYRRDQWQKSGRLLSHNQAAAEWIACYAANFPQTVAGNS' A
#
# COMPACT_ATOMS: atom_id res chain seq x y z
N MET A 1 24.64 -19.75 -42.45
CA MET A 1 25.38 -18.68 -41.76
C MET A 1 24.32 -17.91 -40.99
N ASP A 2 24.04 -18.34 -39.78
CA ASP A 2 22.87 -17.91 -39.00
C ASP A 2 23.36 -17.19 -37.74
N THR A 3 23.50 -15.88 -37.85
CA THR A 3 23.80 -15.01 -36.72
C THR A 3 22.53 -14.82 -35.90
N ARG A 4 22.24 -15.79 -35.02
CA ARG A 4 21.28 -15.63 -33.92
C ARG A 4 21.85 -14.59 -32.95
N HIS A 5 21.52 -13.32 -33.18
CA HIS A 5 21.71 -12.26 -32.20
C HIS A 5 20.87 -12.58 -30.96
N SER A 6 21.54 -13.15 -29.97
CA SER A 6 21.01 -13.39 -28.64
C SER A 6 20.80 -12.04 -27.98
N HIS A 7 19.56 -11.55 -28.05
CA HIS A 7 19.12 -10.38 -27.28
C HIS A 7 19.17 -10.74 -25.79
N GLN A 8 20.30 -10.46 -25.15
CA GLN A 8 20.43 -10.51 -23.70
C GLN A 8 19.62 -9.34 -23.14
N GLN A 9 18.39 -9.63 -22.72
CA GLN A 9 17.56 -8.66 -22.01
C GLN A 9 18.20 -8.40 -20.66
N ALA A 10 18.90 -7.27 -20.53
CA ALA A 10 19.36 -6.77 -19.25
C ALA A 10 18.14 -6.39 -18.41
N ARG A 11 17.68 -7.33 -17.59
CA ARG A 11 16.63 -7.08 -16.60
C ARG A 11 17.23 -6.13 -15.57
N LEU A 12 16.93 -4.83 -15.73
CA LEU A 12 17.24 -3.81 -14.74
C LEU A 12 16.60 -4.24 -13.42
N GLN A 13 17.42 -4.77 -12.52
CA GLN A 13 17.02 -5.06 -11.16
C GLN A 13 16.99 -3.72 -10.45
N LEU A 14 15.78 -3.21 -10.19
CA LEU A 14 15.60 -2.10 -9.28
C LEU A 14 16.25 -2.47 -7.94
N PRO A 15 17.01 -1.56 -7.31
CA PRO A 15 17.52 -1.77 -5.96
C PRO A 15 16.36 -2.23 -5.07
N GLY A 16 16.54 -3.33 -4.33
CA GLY A 16 15.51 -3.83 -3.43
C GLY A 16 15.08 -2.73 -2.49
N ALA A 17 13.80 -2.38 -2.48
CA ALA A 17 13.24 -1.40 -1.55
C ALA A 17 13.59 -1.85 -0.14
N THR A 18 14.19 -0.94 0.66
CA THR A 18 14.53 -1.27 2.03
C THR A 18 13.25 -1.56 2.82
N GLU A 19 13.37 -2.25 3.95
CA GLU A 19 12.23 -2.46 4.83
C GLU A 19 11.57 -1.12 5.22
N SER A 20 12.38 -0.08 5.46
CA SER A 20 11.93 1.29 5.70
C SER A 20 11.10 1.87 4.54
N ASP A 21 11.53 1.67 3.30
CA ASP A 21 10.78 2.11 2.12
C ASP A 21 9.45 1.36 2.00
N SER A 22 9.43 0.06 2.30
CA SER A 22 8.20 -0.74 2.32
C SER A 22 7.21 -0.24 3.37
N PHE A 23 7.69 0.14 4.55
CA PHE A 23 6.86 0.67 5.63
C PHE A 23 6.31 2.05 5.28
N ARG A 24 7.14 2.93 4.72
CA ARG A 24 6.70 4.26 4.25
C ARG A 24 5.63 4.15 3.17
N MET A 25 5.84 3.27 2.18
CA MET A 25 4.85 3.05 1.11
C MET A 25 3.54 2.48 1.66
N ARG A 26 3.60 1.55 2.60
CA ARG A 26 2.40 1.05 3.30
C ARG A 26 1.66 2.17 4.03
N MET A 27 2.37 3.07 4.71
CA MET A 27 1.76 4.19 5.42
C MET A 27 1.07 5.18 4.46
N ILE A 28 1.71 5.51 3.34
CA ILE A 28 1.11 6.36 2.30
C ILE A 28 -0.14 5.70 1.71
N ALA A 29 -0.08 4.40 1.43
CA ALA A 29 -1.22 3.64 0.92
C ALA A 29 -2.40 3.67 1.89
N GLN A 30 -2.15 3.55 3.20
CA GLN A 30 -3.21 3.66 4.22
C GLN A 30 -3.85 5.05 4.25
N LEU A 31 -3.06 6.12 4.14
CA LEU A 31 -3.60 7.49 4.06
C LEU A 31 -4.52 7.68 2.85
N TYR A 32 -4.11 7.16 1.68
CA TYR A 32 -4.94 7.18 0.48
C TYR A 32 -6.25 6.41 0.68
N GLN A 33 -6.20 5.23 1.28
CA GLN A 33 -7.38 4.42 1.55
C GLN A 33 -8.36 5.10 2.50
N ILE A 34 -7.87 5.74 3.56
CA ILE A 34 -8.71 6.53 4.49
C ILE A 34 -9.41 7.67 3.75
N GLU A 35 -8.73 8.37 2.84
CA GLU A 35 -9.35 9.43 2.04
C GLU A 35 -10.39 8.89 1.06
N CYS A 36 -10.12 7.75 0.42
CA CYS A 36 -11.12 7.07 -0.40
C CYS A 36 -12.35 6.69 0.41
N TYR A 37 -12.16 6.10 1.59
CA TYR A 37 -13.25 5.75 2.50
C TYR A 37 -14.06 6.98 2.89
N ARG A 38 -13.40 8.07 3.30
CA ARG A 38 -14.06 9.33 3.67
C ARG A 38 -14.95 9.87 2.55
N ARG A 39 -14.44 9.85 1.32
CA ARG A 39 -15.21 10.27 0.12
C ARG A 39 -16.35 9.32 -0.19
N ASP A 40 -16.12 8.01 -0.06
CA ASP A 40 -17.14 6.98 -0.29
C ASP A 40 -18.30 7.11 0.71
N GLN A 41 -17.99 7.38 1.98
CA GLN A 41 -19.01 7.63 3.01
C GLN A 41 -19.86 8.85 2.67
N TRP A 42 -19.25 9.92 2.15
CA TRP A 42 -19.99 11.07 1.65
C TRP A 42 -20.88 10.71 0.45
N GLN A 43 -20.32 10.02 -0.55
CA GLN A 43 -21.02 9.71 -1.80
C GLN A 43 -22.16 8.70 -1.62
N LYS A 44 -21.97 7.68 -0.78
CA LYS A 44 -22.95 6.59 -0.61
C LYS A 44 -23.93 6.82 0.53
N SER A 45 -23.49 7.45 1.62
CA SER A 45 -24.30 7.60 2.84
C SER A 45 -24.61 9.04 3.21
N GLY A 46 -24.04 10.03 2.50
CA GLY A 46 -24.17 11.45 2.85
C GLY A 46 -23.47 11.83 4.17
N ARG A 47 -22.66 10.95 4.74
CA ARG A 47 -21.95 11.20 6.00
C ARG A 47 -20.69 12.03 5.71
N LEU A 48 -20.64 13.24 6.26
CA LEU A 48 -19.45 14.08 6.21
C LEU A 48 -18.55 13.76 7.41
N LEU A 49 -17.53 12.94 7.18
CA LEU A 49 -16.57 12.59 8.22
C LEU A 49 -15.39 13.57 8.23
N SER A 50 -14.95 13.93 9.43
CA SER A 50 -13.63 14.53 9.61
C SER A 50 -12.52 13.49 9.37
N HIS A 51 -11.30 13.94 9.10
CA HIS A 51 -10.14 13.07 8.92
C HIS A 51 -9.93 12.11 10.11
N ASN A 52 -10.08 12.61 11.33
CA ASN A 52 -9.93 11.79 12.54
C ASN A 52 -11.03 10.73 12.67
N GLN A 53 -12.28 11.07 12.34
CA GLN A 53 -13.38 10.10 12.36
C GLN A 53 -13.20 9.02 11.29
N ALA A 54 -12.84 9.42 10.06
CA ALA A 54 -12.58 8.48 8.98
C ALA A 54 -11.42 7.54 9.32
N ALA A 55 -10.34 8.06 9.91
CA ALA A 55 -9.22 7.23 10.36
C ALA A 55 -9.63 6.26 11.47
N ALA A 56 -10.39 6.70 12.47
CA ALA A 56 -10.85 5.85 13.56
C ALA A 56 -11.79 4.73 13.06
N GLU A 57 -12.75 5.05 12.20
CA GLU A 57 -13.65 4.08 11.57
C GLU A 57 -12.87 3.10 10.68
N TRP A 58 -11.91 3.60 9.89
CA TRP A 58 -11.06 2.77 9.03
C TRP A 58 -10.21 1.79 9.85
N ILE A 59 -9.58 2.25 10.93
CA ILE A 59 -8.80 1.40 11.84
C ILE A 59 -9.70 0.33 12.46
N ALA A 60 -10.88 0.71 12.96
CA ALA A 60 -11.81 -0.25 13.57
C ALA A 60 -12.25 -1.36 12.59
N CYS A 61 -12.45 -1.03 11.32
CA CYS A 61 -12.89 -1.97 10.30
C CYS A 61 -11.76 -2.81 9.68
N TYR A 62 -10.56 -2.23 9.51
CA TYR A 62 -9.52 -2.79 8.64
C TYR A 62 -8.17 -3.01 9.33
N ALA A 63 -7.96 -2.55 10.58
CA ALA A 63 -6.68 -2.77 11.27
C ALA A 63 -6.39 -4.25 11.55
N ALA A 64 -7.42 -5.09 11.66
CA ALA A 64 -7.25 -6.55 11.77
C ALA A 64 -6.56 -7.16 10.54
N ASN A 65 -6.65 -6.49 9.37
CA ASN A 65 -6.02 -6.91 8.12
C ASN A 65 -4.63 -6.25 7.92
N PHE A 66 -4.15 -5.49 8.89
CA PHE A 66 -2.81 -4.92 8.80
C PHE A 66 -1.80 -6.08 8.84
N PRO A 67 -0.91 -6.21 7.83
CA PRO A 67 0.07 -7.29 7.82
C PRO A 67 0.94 -7.18 9.07
N GLN A 68 0.81 -8.16 9.96
CA GLN A 68 1.71 -8.35 11.09
C GLN A 68 3.06 -8.77 10.52
N THR A 69 3.87 -7.81 10.08
CA THR A 69 5.29 -8.08 9.80
C THR A 69 5.98 -8.31 11.15
N VAL A 70 5.89 -9.54 11.64
CA VAL A 70 6.78 -10.13 12.64
C VAL A 70 7.32 -11.44 12.08
N ALA A 71 8.09 -11.35 10.99
CA ALA A 71 9.08 -12.40 10.74
C ALA A 71 10.21 -12.20 11.77
N GLY A 72 9.91 -12.56 13.02
CA GLY A 72 10.93 -12.79 14.02
C GLY A 72 11.71 -14.02 13.58
N ASN A 73 12.93 -13.80 13.11
CA ASN A 73 13.89 -14.89 13.03
C ASN A 73 14.26 -15.25 14.48
N SER A 74 13.88 -16.46 14.88
CA SER A 74 14.40 -17.14 16.08
C SER A 74 15.86 -17.53 15.89
#